data_AF-A0A1E9ISC2-F1
#
_entry.id   AF-A0A1E9ISC2-F1
#
_cell.length_a   1.000
_cell.length_b   1.000
_cell.length_c   1.000
_cell.angle_alpha   90.00
_cell.angle_beta   90.00
_cell.angle_gamma   90.00
#
_symmetry.space_group_name_H-M   'P 1'
#
loop_
_entity.id
_entity.type
_entity.pdbx_description
1 polymer ?
#
loop_
_entity_poly.entity_id
_entity_poly.type
_entity_poly.pdbx_seq_one_letter_code
_entity_poly.pdbx_strand_id
1 'polypeptide(L)'
;MGKIYVFIITIKKNKEKGLKGKLLYLKRQILKIEWGILKYILLKNKNKGNKDIITYDWKMADYQAKFKYNDIFPLSKVKFEGTEYNAPKDIHLYLTTIYGDYTELPPIENQICHNKEGFIFDEKYLKKWS
;
A
#
# COMPACT_ATOMS: atom_id res chain seq x y z
N MET A 1 3.65 -20.23 -9.94
CA MET A 1 3.69 -19.03 -10.82
C MET A 1 4.26 -17.87 -10.03
N GLY A 2 5.58 -17.63 -10.11
CA GLY A 2 6.28 -16.65 -9.27
C GLY A 2 6.15 -15.24 -9.83
N LYS A 3 5.72 -14.27 -9.01
CA LYS A 3 5.68 -12.85 -9.38
C LYS A 3 7.10 -12.29 -9.38
N ILE A 4 7.59 -11.89 -10.55
CA ILE A 4 8.85 -11.17 -10.73
C ILE A 4 8.59 -9.72 -10.33
N TYR A 5 9.23 -9.26 -9.24
CA TYR A 5 9.21 -7.85 -8.85
C TYR A 5 10.30 -7.13 -9.64
N VAL A 6 9.90 -6.40 -10.69
CA VAL A 6 10.81 -5.52 -11.45
C VAL A 6 10.97 -4.22 -10.66
N PHE A 7 12.12 -4.03 -10.02
CA PHE A 7 12.49 -2.73 -9.46
C PHE A 7 12.95 -1.82 -10.60
N ILE A 8 12.10 -0.89 -11.02
CA ILE A 8 12.50 0.19 -11.93
C ILE A 8 13.39 1.15 -11.14
N ILE A 9 14.71 1.04 -11.33
CA ILE A 9 15.67 2.01 -10.79
C ILE A 9 15.70 3.21 -11.74
N THR A 10 14.94 4.25 -11.43
CA THR A 10 15.04 5.54 -12.14
C THR A 10 16.39 6.19 -11.82
N ILE A 11 17.34 6.12 -12.75
CA ILE A 11 18.62 6.82 -12.67
C ILE A 11 18.38 8.31 -12.99
N LYS A 12 18.16 9.16 -11.98
CA LYS A 12 18.15 10.62 -12.16
C LYS A 12 19.56 11.09 -12.54
N LYS A 13 19.71 11.74 -13.71
CA LYS A 13 20.94 12.44 -14.12
C LYS A 13 21.32 13.46 -13.03
N ASN A 14 22.49 13.27 -12.42
CA ASN A 14 22.99 14.12 -11.35
C ASN A 14 23.73 15.32 -11.97
N LYS A 15 23.44 16.56 -11.53
CA LYS A 15 24.22 17.76 -11.88
C LYS A 15 25.71 17.52 -11.63
N GLU A 16 26.58 18.11 -12.45
CA GLU A 16 28.02 17.85 -12.49
C GLU A 16 28.68 18.00 -11.11
N LYS A 17 28.90 16.86 -10.45
CA LYS A 17 29.71 16.77 -9.23
C LYS A 17 31.13 16.40 -9.63
N GLY A 18 32.13 17.03 -9.02
CA GLY A 18 33.53 16.64 -9.15
C GLY A 18 33.77 15.16 -8.76
N LEU A 19 34.96 14.63 -9.06
CA LEU A 19 35.29 13.19 -8.92
C LEU A 19 34.89 12.60 -7.53
N LYS A 20 35.16 13.35 -6.45
CA LYS A 20 34.79 12.98 -5.07
C LYS A 20 33.27 12.84 -4.89
N GLY A 21 32.47 13.71 -5.51
CA GLY A 21 31.01 13.66 -5.43
C GLY A 21 30.39 12.54 -6.26
N LYS A 22 31.00 12.17 -7.40
CA LYS A 22 30.63 10.97 -8.16
C LYS A 22 30.94 9.70 -7.36
N LEU A 23 32.11 9.62 -6.73
CA LEU A 23 32.50 8.51 -5.86
C LEU A 23 31.55 8.35 -4.66
N LEU A 24 31.22 9.46 -3.99
CA LEU A 24 30.27 9.46 -2.86
C LEU A 24 28.86 9.01 -3.30
N TYR A 25 28.41 9.43 -4.48
CA TYR A 25 27.12 8.99 -5.03
C TYR A 25 27.11 7.48 -5.29
N LEU A 26 28.16 6.94 -5.94
CA LEU A 26 28.30 5.50 -6.19
C LEU A 26 28.32 4.71 -4.88
N LYS A 27 29.10 5.14 -3.88
CA LYS A 27 29.10 4.53 -2.54
C LYS A 27 27.71 4.50 -1.92
N ARG A 28 26.93 5.58 -2.00
CA ARG A 28 25.54 5.62 -1.51
C ARG A 28 24.62 4.64 -2.25
N GLN A 29 24.82 4.45 -3.55
CA GLN A 29 24.01 3.52 -4.33
C GLN A 29 24.35 2.07 -4.00
N ILE A 30 25.64 1.74 -3.81
CA ILE A 30 26.09 0.42 -3.36
C ILE A 30 25.50 0.10 -1.97
N LEU A 31 25.64 1.03 -1.01
CA LEU A 31 25.07 0.89 0.34
C LEU A 31 23.55 0.66 0.32
N LYS A 32 22.81 1.32 -0.59
CA LYS A 32 21.36 1.09 -0.74
C LYS A 32 21.06 -0.32 -1.25
N ILE A 33 21.85 -0.83 -2.19
CA ILE A 33 21.68 -2.18 -2.74
C ILE A 33 22.00 -3.21 -1.66
N GLU A 34 23.13 -3.06 -0.96
CA GLU A 34 23.53 -3.93 0.16
C GLU A 34 22.48 -3.94 1.26
N TRP A 35 21.97 -2.77 1.66
CA TRP A 35 20.91 -2.67 2.66
C TRP A 35 19.60 -3.29 2.18
N GLY A 36 19.25 -3.15 0.90
CA GLY A 36 18.08 -3.80 0.30
C GLY A 36 18.18 -5.34 0.34
N ILE A 37 19.35 -5.89 0.02
CA ILE A 37 19.61 -7.34 0.06
C ILE A 37 19.58 -7.85 1.50
N LEU A 38 20.29 -7.18 2.42
CA LEU A 38 20.30 -7.54 3.84
C LEU A 38 18.89 -7.51 4.43
N LYS A 39 18.14 -6.44 4.15
CA LYS A 39 16.75 -6.28 4.58
C LYS A 39 15.87 -7.41 4.01
N TYR A 40 16.02 -7.78 2.74
CA TYR A 40 15.30 -8.91 2.15
C TYR A 40 15.60 -10.22 2.88
N ILE A 41 16.87 -10.52 3.16
CA ILE A 41 17.28 -11.74 3.88
C ILE A 41 16.69 -11.77 5.30
N LEU A 42 16.78 -10.65 6.02
CA LEU A 42 16.21 -10.51 7.37
C LEU A 42 14.69 -10.69 7.35
N LEU A 43 13.99 -10.07 6.41
CA LEU A 43 12.54 -10.21 6.26
C LEU A 43 12.13 -11.62 5.87
N LYS A 44 12.86 -12.27 4.95
CA LYS A 44 12.61 -13.66 4.56
C LYS A 44 12.78 -14.60 5.74
N ASN A 45 13.79 -14.38 6.59
CA ASN A 45 13.98 -15.16 7.80
C ASN A 45 12.92 -14.86 8.87
N LYS A 46 12.51 -13.59 9.06
CA LYS A 46 11.44 -13.20 9.98
C LYS A 46 10.07 -13.75 9.54
N ASN A 47 9.86 -13.89 8.22
CA ASN A 47 8.67 -14.49 7.62
C ASN A 47 8.75 -16.03 7.50
N LYS A 48 9.71 -16.70 8.16
CA LYS A 48 9.67 -18.17 8.34
C LYS A 48 8.71 -18.48 9.50
N GLY A 49 7.56 -19.09 9.19
CA GLY A 49 6.53 -19.44 10.18
C GLY A 49 5.17 -19.70 9.51
N ASN A 50 4.13 -19.94 10.31
CA ASN A 50 2.78 -20.17 9.81
C ASN A 50 2.31 -18.91 9.05
N LYS A 51 1.93 -19.07 7.77
CA LYS A 51 1.52 -17.98 6.88
C LYS A 51 0.05 -17.61 7.09
N ASP A 52 -0.35 -17.56 8.35
CA ASP A 52 -1.75 -17.37 8.70
C ASP A 52 -2.14 -15.91 8.66
N ILE A 53 -1.19 -14.95 8.62
CA ILE A 53 -1.52 -13.52 8.66
C ILE A 53 -1.35 -12.87 7.28
N ILE A 54 -2.39 -12.16 6.84
CA ILE A 54 -2.47 -11.37 5.61
C ILE A 54 -2.54 -9.87 5.95
N THR A 55 -1.79 -9.04 5.23
CA THR A 55 -1.79 -7.57 5.38
C THR A 55 -1.72 -6.87 4.01
N TYR A 56 -2.08 -5.57 3.97
CA TYR A 56 -2.02 -4.71 2.78
C TYR A 56 -0.60 -4.19 2.52
N ASP A 57 0.25 -4.92 1.79
CA ASP A 57 1.66 -4.56 1.52
C ASP A 57 2.54 -4.41 2.78
N TRP A 58 3.84 -4.65 2.64
CA TRP A 58 4.79 -4.56 3.75
C TRP A 58 4.94 -3.12 4.27
N LYS A 59 4.65 -2.12 3.43
CA LYS A 59 4.66 -0.70 3.83
C LYS A 59 3.48 -0.33 4.73
N MET A 60 2.40 -1.11 4.74
CA MET A 60 1.27 -0.93 5.67
C MET A 60 1.17 -2.08 6.66
N ALA A 61 2.26 -2.81 6.92
CA ALA A 61 2.29 -3.85 7.96
C ALA A 61 2.07 -3.28 9.37
N ASP A 62 2.32 -1.97 9.56
CA ASP A 62 2.07 -1.23 10.79
C ASP A 62 0.63 -0.67 10.87
N TYR A 63 -0.18 -0.77 9.80
CA TYR A 63 -1.60 -0.47 9.86
C TYR A 63 -2.39 -1.57 10.58
N GLN A 64 -3.58 -1.22 11.07
CA GLN A 64 -4.48 -2.10 11.82
C GLN A 64 -5.00 -3.31 11.01
N ALA A 65 -4.80 -3.32 9.68
CA ALA A 65 -5.29 -4.33 8.75
C ALA A 65 -4.44 -5.62 8.75
N LYS A 66 -4.60 -6.46 9.78
CA LYS A 66 -4.01 -7.81 9.88
C LYS A 66 -5.12 -8.85 10.00
N PHE A 67 -5.16 -9.80 9.07
CA PHE A 67 -6.23 -10.79 8.97
C PHE A 67 -5.71 -12.20 9.00
N LYS A 68 -6.50 -13.17 9.49
CA LYS A 68 -6.13 -14.57 9.30
C LYS A 68 -6.41 -15.01 7.86
N TYR A 69 -5.65 -15.97 7.35
CA TYR A 69 -5.82 -16.50 6.01
C TYR A 69 -7.24 -16.99 5.77
N ASN A 70 -7.78 -17.72 6.74
CA ASN A 70 -9.12 -18.31 6.70
C ASN A 70 -10.26 -17.29 6.85
N ASP A 71 -9.96 -16.07 7.29
CA ASP A 71 -10.93 -14.97 7.37
C ASP A 71 -11.11 -14.30 6.00
N ILE A 72 -10.07 -14.39 5.15
CA ILE A 72 -10.06 -13.82 3.80
C ILE A 72 -10.43 -14.86 2.75
N PHE A 73 -9.96 -16.10 2.90
CA PHE A 73 -10.09 -17.15 1.89
C PHE A 73 -10.95 -18.34 2.37
N PRO A 74 -11.70 -19.03 1.49
CA PRO A 74 -11.87 -18.73 0.07
C PRO A 74 -12.64 -17.43 -0.16
N LEU A 75 -12.42 -16.78 -1.30
CA LEU A 75 -13.08 -15.51 -1.62
C LEU A 75 -14.59 -15.72 -1.81
N SER A 76 -15.36 -14.75 -1.34
CA SER A 76 -16.80 -14.65 -1.60
C SER A 76 -17.06 -13.79 -2.84
N LYS A 77 -18.32 -13.78 -3.30
CA LYS A 77 -18.79 -12.90 -4.37
C LYS A 77 -19.71 -11.84 -3.79
N VAL A 78 -19.51 -10.59 -4.19
CA VAL A 78 -20.39 -9.46 -3.86
C VAL A 78 -20.85 -8.78 -5.13
N LYS A 79 -22.12 -8.41 -5.19
CA LYS A 79 -22.67 -7.62 -6.29
C LYS A 79 -22.59 -6.15 -5.95
N PHE A 80 -21.93 -5.37 -6.80
CA PHE A 80 -21.83 -3.93 -6.67
C PHE A 80 -22.09 -3.31 -8.04
N GLU A 81 -23.01 -2.34 -8.11
CA GLU A 81 -23.41 -1.67 -9.36
C GLU A 81 -23.71 -2.64 -10.53
N GLY A 82 -24.42 -3.72 -10.24
CA GLY A 82 -24.80 -4.71 -11.25
C GLY A 82 -23.72 -5.73 -11.61
N THR A 83 -22.47 -5.53 -11.15
CA THR A 83 -21.32 -6.38 -11.46
C THR A 83 -20.89 -7.21 -10.25
N GLU A 84 -20.42 -8.44 -10.49
CA GLU A 84 -19.90 -9.30 -9.43
C GLU A 84 -18.40 -9.13 -9.23
N TYR A 85 -18.00 -8.96 -7.97
CA TYR A 85 -16.61 -8.82 -7.55
C TYR A 85 -16.24 -9.91 -6.56
N ASN A 86 -14.96 -10.27 -6.54
CA ASN A 86 -14.42 -11.09 -5.45
C ASN A 86 -14.23 -10.22 -4.21
N ALA A 87 -14.69 -10.72 -3.07
CA ALA A 87 -14.53 -10.08 -1.78
C ALA A 87 -13.94 -11.08 -0.78
N PRO A 88 -13.43 -10.63 0.38
CA PRO A 88 -13.05 -11.52 1.47
C PRO A 88 -14.18 -12.47 1.85
N LYS A 89 -13.83 -13.67 2.33
CA LYS A 89 -14.79 -14.65 2.85
C LYS A 89 -15.78 -14.02 3.84
N ASP A 90 -15.25 -13.26 4.79
CA ASP A 90 -16.01 -12.50 5.77
C ASP A 90 -15.83 -10.99 5.53
N ILE A 91 -16.77 -10.42 4.78
CA ILE A 91 -16.75 -8.99 4.40
C ILE A 91 -16.96 -8.11 5.63
N HIS A 92 -17.81 -8.52 6.57
CA HIS A 92 -18.15 -7.73 7.74
C HIS A 92 -16.96 -7.64 8.69
N LEU A 93 -16.36 -8.77 9.04
CA LEU A 93 -15.12 -8.80 9.83
C LEU A 93 -14.03 -7.94 9.18
N TYR A 94 -13.89 -8.04 7.86
CA TYR A 94 -12.91 -7.29 7.10
C TYR A 94 -13.12 -5.76 7.23
N LEU A 95 -14.34 -5.29 6.98
CA LEU A 95 -14.66 -3.86 7.04
C LEU A 95 -14.62 -3.32 8.47
N THR A 96 -15.13 -4.05 9.45
CA THR A 96 -15.10 -3.64 10.87
C THR A 96 -13.68 -3.55 11.41
N THR A 97 -12.77 -4.45 10.98
CA THR A 97 -11.36 -4.38 11.40
C THR A 97 -10.65 -3.13 10.89
N ILE A 98 -11.00 -2.64 9.70
CA ILE A 98 -10.32 -1.49 9.08
C ILE A 98 -10.98 -0.17 9.49
N TYR A 99 -12.31 -0.15 9.52
CA TYR A 99 -13.09 1.09 9.60
C TYR A 99 -13.92 1.22 10.88
N GLY A 100 -13.98 0.19 11.73
CA GLY A 100 -14.84 0.18 12.91
C GLY A 100 -16.32 0.07 12.52
N ASP A 101 -17.15 0.97 13.05
CA ASP A 101 -18.60 0.99 12.82
C ASP A 101 -18.96 1.56 11.43
N TYR A 102 -18.49 0.88 10.38
CA TYR A 102 -18.52 1.36 8.99
C TYR A 102 -19.93 1.48 8.39
N THR A 103 -20.94 0.85 9.00
CA THR A 103 -22.34 0.88 8.54
C THR A 103 -23.08 2.13 8.99
N GLU A 104 -22.54 2.85 9.96
CA GLU A 104 -23.13 4.07 10.49
C GLU A 104 -22.25 5.26 10.13
N LEU A 105 -22.90 6.37 9.76
CA LEU A 105 -22.16 7.60 9.58
C LEU A 105 -21.74 8.14 10.95
N PRO A 106 -20.50 8.62 11.11
CA PRO A 106 -20.10 9.26 12.34
C PRO A 106 -20.94 10.54 12.57
N PRO A 107 -21.08 11.01 13.82
CA PRO A 107 -21.74 12.29 14.12
C PRO A 107 -21.21 13.43 13.25
N ILE A 108 -22.07 14.39 12.87
CA ILE A 108 -21.72 15.49 11.96
C ILE A 108 -20.46 16.24 12.39
N GLU A 109 -20.30 16.46 13.70
CA GLU A 109 -19.13 17.08 14.32
C GLU A 109 -17.82 16.32 14.09
N ASN A 110 -17.89 15.01 13.85
CA ASN A 110 -16.77 14.13 13.55
C ASN A 110 -16.58 13.88 12.04
N GLN A 111 -17.47 14.39 11.18
CA GLN A 111 -17.35 14.31 9.72
C GLN A 111 -16.37 15.38 9.19
N ILE A 112 -15.13 15.33 9.66
CA ILE A 112 -14.07 16.27 9.25
C ILE A 112 -13.29 15.75 8.04
N CYS A 113 -12.95 16.64 7.10
CA CYS A 113 -12.11 16.28 5.96
C CYS A 113 -10.67 15.97 6.43
N HIS A 114 -10.18 14.76 6.13
CA HIS A 114 -8.77 14.40 6.42
C HIS A 114 -7.77 15.23 5.61
N ASN A 115 -8.18 15.75 4.45
CA ASN A 115 -7.38 16.63 3.63
C ASN A 115 -7.71 18.09 3.96
N LYS A 116 -6.81 18.74 4.71
CA LYS A 116 -6.93 20.18 5.05
C LYS A 116 -6.73 21.11 3.85
N GLU A 117 -6.06 20.62 2.81
CA GLU A 117 -5.76 21.35 1.58
C GLU A 117 -6.46 20.67 0.40
N GLY A 118 -7.77 20.87 0.28
CA GLY A 118 -8.54 20.48 -0.89
C GLY A 118 -8.55 21.61 -1.91
N PHE A 119 -8.20 21.33 -3.16
CA PHE A 119 -8.50 22.25 -4.26
C PHE A 119 -9.97 22.09 -4.62
N ILE A 120 -10.75 23.17 -4.50
CA ILE A 120 -12.09 23.22 -5.09
C ILE A 120 -11.87 23.37 -6.59
N PHE A 121 -12.16 22.32 -7.34
CA PHE A 121 -12.20 22.42 -8.80
C PHE A 121 -13.48 23.18 -9.17
N ASP A 122 -13.32 24.37 -9.75
CA ASP A 122 -14.41 25.11 -10.38
C ASP A 122 -15.11 24.18 -11.40
N GLU A 123 -16.45 24.22 -11.41
CA GLU A 123 -17.34 23.46 -12.30
C GLU A 123 -16.86 23.44 -13.76
N LYS A 124 -16.22 24.54 -14.20
CA LYS A 124 -15.61 24.67 -15.53
C LYS A 124 -14.58 23.59 -15.86
N TYR A 125 -13.86 23.05 -14.87
CA TYR A 125 -12.82 22.03 -15.06
C TYR A 125 -13.34 20.59 -15.02
N LEU A 126 -14.55 20.37 -14.51
CA LEU A 126 -15.20 19.05 -14.49
C LEU A 126 -15.70 18.66 -15.89
N LYS A 127 -16.20 19.62 -16.68
CA LYS A 127 -16.69 19.40 -18.06
C LYS A 127 -15.62 19.01 -19.08
N LYS A 128 -14.33 19.11 -18.74
CA LYS A 128 -13.23 18.76 -19.67
C LYS A 128 -13.03 17.25 -19.82
N TRP A 129 -13.57 16.45 -18.90
CA TRP A 129 -13.38 15.00 -18.85
C TRP A 129 -14.70 14.21 -18.89
N SER A 130 -15.83 14.88 -19.12
CA SER A 130 -17.12 14.28 -19.50
C SER A 130 -17.28 14.30 -21.02
#